data_AF-A0A847QYG2-F1
#
_entry.id   AF-A0A847QYG2-F1
#
_cell.length_a   1.000
_cell.length_b   1.000
_cell.length_c   1.000
_cell.angle_alpha   90.00
_cell.angle_beta   90.00
_cell.angle_gamma   90.00
#
_symmetry.space_group_name_H-M   'P 1'
#
loop_
_entity.id
_entity.type
_entity.pdbx_description
1 polymer ?
#
loop_
_entity_poly.entity_id
_entity_poly.type
_entity_poly.pdbx_seq_one_letter_code
_entity_poly.pdbx_strand_id
1 'polypeptide(L)'
;MQEGRNKSLVGVILVLIGIYLLLNRVFGFNLIPFQGLMCFFLGGALLLLYNTKRKTWALVMGSILFFIGFLDGASSLSLHPNIIASGVFLIPGIIFMILYQQTKTLGFLIPASILLWFGGFIMMTIFSIPGVIQGGLFFVFMGMSFVMMYLIGKERIGKWPFVPASILLGFGGVILLTSSLRIAIKLFPIIIPTVLIGIGIYIIFRNRKQQ
;
A
#
# COMPACT_ATOMS: atom_id res chain seq x y z
N MET A 1 11.54 -33.99 -21.15
CA MET A 1 11.58 -34.10 -19.66
C MET A 1 10.76 -33.05 -18.90
N GLN A 2 10.08 -32.08 -19.52
CA GLN A 2 9.30 -31.04 -18.79
C GLN A 2 7.86 -31.45 -18.42
N GLU A 3 7.28 -32.48 -19.05
CA GLU A 3 5.86 -32.84 -18.90
C GLU A 3 5.53 -33.53 -17.56
N GLY A 4 6.45 -34.32 -17.00
CA GLY A 4 6.25 -35.02 -15.72
C GLY A 4 6.25 -34.10 -14.50
N ARG A 5 7.03 -33.02 -14.54
CA ARG A 5 7.16 -32.07 -13.41
C ARG A 5 5.89 -31.24 -13.21
N ASN A 6 5.17 -30.93 -14.29
CA ASN A 6 3.88 -30.23 -14.22
C ASN A 6 2.76 -31.12 -13.69
N LYS A 7 2.73 -32.42 -14.03
CA LYS A 7 1.74 -33.36 -13.48
C LYS A 7 1.94 -33.58 -11.98
N SER A 8 3.19 -33.63 -11.53
CA SER A 8 3.53 -33.68 -10.10
C SER A 8 3.08 -32.43 -9.33
N LEU A 9 3.31 -31.23 -9.86
CA LEU A 9 2.88 -29.97 -9.25
C LEU A 9 1.35 -29.86 -9.12
N VAL A 10 0.60 -30.27 -10.14
CA VAL A 10 -0.87 -30.30 -10.09
C VAL A 10 -1.37 -31.31 -9.04
N GLY A 11 -0.69 -32.46 -8.93
CA GLY A 11 -1.00 -33.47 -7.91
C GLY A 11 -0.78 -32.94 -6.48
N VAL A 12 0.34 -32.27 -6.22
CA VAL A 12 0.64 -31.70 -4.88
C VAL A 12 -0.39 -30.65 -4.49
N ILE A 13 -0.86 -29.83 -5.43
CA ILE A 13 -1.89 -28.82 -5.19
C ILE A 13 -3.23 -29.49 -4.88
N LEU A 14 -3.59 -30.56 -5.60
CA LEU A 14 -4.80 -31.32 -5.31
C LEU A 14 -4.76 -31.96 -3.91
N VAL A 15 -3.59 -32.46 -3.50
CA VAL A 15 -3.39 -33.04 -2.17
C VAL A 15 -3.50 -31.97 -1.09
N LEU A 16 -2.91 -30.79 -1.29
CA LEU A 16 -3.06 -29.65 -0.38
C LEU A 16 -4.51 -29.16 -0.29
N ILE A 17 -5.24 -29.11 -1.41
CA ILE A 17 -6.69 -28.82 -1.45
C ILE A 17 -7.46 -29.85 -0.60
N GLY A 18 -7.19 -31.14 -0.80
CA GLY A 18 -7.87 -32.22 -0.09
C GLY A 18 -7.61 -32.20 1.42
N ILE A 19 -6.36 -31.99 1.82
CA ILE A 19 -5.97 -31.86 3.24
C ILE A 19 -6.65 -30.64 3.87
N TYR A 20 -6.67 -29.51 3.17
CA TYR A 20 -7.32 -28.29 3.65
C TYR A 20 -8.84 -28.46 3.80
N LEU A 21 -9.51 -29.08 2.83
CA LEU A 21 -10.96 -29.37 2.89
C LEU A 21 -11.31 -30.32 4.04
N LEU A 22 -10.46 -31.32 4.29
CA LEU A 22 -10.62 -32.23 5.42
C LEU A 22 -10.44 -31.50 6.75
N LEU A 23 -9.41 -30.65 6.89
CA LEU A 23 -9.18 -29.87 8.10
C LEU A 23 -10.33 -28.92 8.41
N ASN A 24 -10.87 -28.23 7.39
CA ASN A 24 -12.00 -27.32 7.56
C ASN A 24 -13.27 -28.06 8.02
N ARG A 25 -13.53 -29.27 7.47
CA ARG A 25 -14.71 -30.08 7.82
C ARG A 25 -14.59 -30.78 9.17
N VAL A 26 -13.39 -31.23 9.55
CA VAL A 26 -13.15 -32.00 10.78
C VAL A 26 -12.94 -31.11 12.00
N PHE A 27 -12.26 -29.97 11.85
CA PHE A 27 -11.92 -29.11 12.99
C PHE A 27 -12.81 -27.86 13.13
N GLY A 28 -13.70 -27.56 12.18
CA GLY A 28 -14.62 -26.43 12.28
C GLY A 28 -13.93 -25.05 12.32
N PHE A 29 -12.64 -24.98 12.00
CA PHE A 29 -11.92 -23.71 11.89
C PHE A 29 -12.38 -22.98 10.65
N ASN A 30 -13.27 -22.01 10.83
CA ASN A 30 -13.80 -21.12 9.78
C ASN A 30 -12.74 -20.08 9.34
N LEU A 31 -11.53 -20.55 8.99
CA LEU A 31 -10.36 -19.73 8.70
C LEU A 31 -10.45 -19.02 7.34
N ILE A 32 -11.22 -19.53 6.38
CA ILE A 32 -11.46 -18.89 5.06
C ILE A 32 -12.86 -19.29 4.57
N PRO A 33 -13.73 -18.34 4.15
CA PRO A 33 -15.01 -18.67 3.52
C PRO A 33 -14.81 -19.56 2.28
N PHE A 34 -15.75 -20.47 2.02
CA PHE A 34 -15.67 -21.42 0.89
C PHE A 34 -15.46 -20.72 -0.47
N GLN A 35 -15.94 -19.48 -0.58
CA GLN A 35 -15.86 -18.63 -1.78
C GLN A 35 -14.43 -18.10 -2.05
N GLY A 36 -13.71 -17.65 -1.01
CA GLY A 36 -12.32 -17.21 -1.11
C GLY A 36 -11.35 -18.32 -1.47
N LEU A 37 -11.60 -19.53 -0.95
CA LEU A 37 -10.85 -20.73 -1.29
C LEU A 37 -10.92 -21.07 -2.78
N MET A 38 -12.12 -21.03 -3.35
CA MET A 38 -12.29 -21.28 -4.79
C MET A 38 -11.51 -20.26 -5.62
N CYS A 39 -11.56 -18.98 -5.26
CA CYS A 39 -10.83 -17.92 -5.95
C CYS A 39 -9.30 -18.07 -5.82
N PHE A 40 -8.81 -18.45 -4.62
CA PHE A 40 -7.40 -18.68 -4.36
C PHE A 40 -6.84 -19.83 -5.21
N PHE A 41 -7.56 -20.95 -5.26
CA PHE A 41 -7.16 -22.12 -6.04
C PHE A 41 -7.32 -21.91 -7.55
N LEU A 42 -8.38 -21.24 -8.01
CA LEU A 42 -8.50 -20.85 -9.42
C LEU A 42 -7.35 -19.92 -9.84
N GLY A 43 -7.03 -18.94 -9.00
CA GLY A 43 -5.92 -18.02 -9.22
C GLY A 43 -4.57 -18.72 -9.27
N GLY A 44 -4.32 -19.65 -8.34
CA GLY A 44 -3.12 -20.49 -8.33
C GLY A 44 -3.01 -21.39 -9.56
N ALA A 45 -4.12 -22.01 -9.99
CA ALA A 45 -4.18 -22.82 -11.19
C ALA A 45 -3.91 -22.00 -12.46
N LEU A 46 -4.43 -20.78 -12.55
CA LEU A 46 -4.17 -19.85 -13.65
C LEU A 46 -2.71 -19.36 -13.67
N LEU A 47 -2.11 -19.13 -12.49
CA LEU A 47 -0.68 -18.79 -12.37
C LEU A 47 0.23 -19.94 -12.81
N LEU A 48 -0.14 -21.20 -12.54
CA LEU A 48 0.56 -22.38 -13.07
C LEU A 48 0.37 -22.54 -14.58
N LEU A 49 -0.82 -22.20 -15.08
CA LEU A 49 -1.10 -22.21 -16.50
C LEU A 49 -0.27 -21.14 -17.23
N TYR A 50 -0.04 -19.98 -16.61
CA TYR A 50 0.94 -19.01 -17.09
C TYR A 50 2.34 -19.60 -17.18
N ASN A 51 2.81 -20.29 -16.14
CA ASN A 51 4.14 -20.90 -16.14
C ASN A 51 4.31 -21.94 -17.27
N THR A 52 3.21 -22.55 -17.72
CA THR A 52 3.20 -23.55 -18.79
C THR A 52 3.07 -22.95 -20.19
N LYS A 53 2.24 -21.92 -20.38
CA LYS A 53 1.93 -21.37 -21.72
C LYS A 53 2.44 -19.93 -21.97
N ARG A 54 3.11 -19.31 -21.00
CA ARG A 54 3.64 -17.93 -21.02
C ARG A 54 2.64 -16.85 -21.51
N LYS A 55 1.33 -17.09 -21.41
CA LYS A 55 0.32 -16.12 -21.86
C LYS A 55 0.12 -15.04 -20.80
N THR A 56 0.52 -13.81 -21.10
CA THR A 56 0.47 -12.65 -20.19
C THR A 56 -0.91 -12.40 -19.55
N TRP A 57 -1.99 -12.64 -20.29
CA TRP A 57 -3.38 -12.55 -19.77
C TRP A 57 -3.66 -13.50 -18.61
N ALA A 58 -3.09 -14.71 -18.63
CA ALA A 58 -3.28 -15.71 -17.58
C ALA A 58 -2.55 -15.32 -16.28
N LEU A 59 -1.43 -14.59 -16.37
CA LEU A 59 -0.75 -14.07 -15.18
C LEU A 59 -1.58 -12.99 -14.52
N VAL A 60 -2.08 -12.03 -15.29
CA VAL A 60 -2.86 -10.91 -14.73
C VAL A 60 -4.13 -11.42 -14.07
N MET A 61 -4.90 -12.29 -14.74
CA MET A 61 -6.12 -12.84 -14.14
C MET A 61 -5.82 -13.79 -12.99
N GLY A 62 -4.81 -14.66 -13.11
CA GLY A 62 -4.41 -15.57 -12.03
C GLY A 62 -3.97 -14.83 -10.78
N SER A 63 -3.19 -13.76 -10.92
CA SER A 63 -2.79 -12.90 -9.81
C SER A 63 -3.96 -12.18 -9.15
N ILE A 64 -4.89 -11.63 -9.93
CA ILE A 64 -6.08 -10.95 -9.38
C ILE A 64 -6.94 -11.93 -8.58
N LEU A 65 -7.26 -13.10 -9.16
CA LEU A 65 -8.08 -14.14 -8.51
C LEU A 65 -7.41 -14.73 -7.27
N PHE A 66 -6.11 -15.04 -7.35
CA PHE A 66 -5.34 -15.55 -6.23
C PHE A 66 -5.37 -14.55 -5.06
N PHE A 67 -5.20 -13.28 -5.41
CA PHE A 67 -5.13 -12.22 -4.44
C PHE A 67 -6.49 -11.89 -3.80
N ILE A 68 -7.59 -11.95 -4.55
CA ILE A 68 -8.96 -11.87 -3.99
C ILE A 68 -9.21 -13.03 -3.02
N GLY A 69 -8.83 -14.25 -3.38
CA GLY A 69 -8.95 -15.40 -2.49
C GLY A 69 -8.11 -15.29 -1.22
N PHE A 70 -6.92 -14.69 -1.33
CA PHE A 70 -6.07 -14.40 -0.18
C PHE A 70 -6.68 -13.34 0.74
N LEU A 71 -7.30 -12.29 0.19
CA LEU A 71 -7.96 -11.25 0.99
C LEU A 71 -9.14 -11.77 1.78
N ASP A 72 -9.93 -12.64 1.18
CA ASP A 72 -11.06 -13.29 1.86
C ASP A 72 -10.55 -14.12 3.04
N GLY A 73 -9.44 -14.86 2.86
CA GLY A 73 -8.77 -15.58 3.94
C GLY A 73 -8.04 -14.69 4.96
N ALA A 74 -7.59 -13.50 4.58
CA ALA A 74 -6.95 -12.55 5.48
C ALA A 74 -7.97 -11.77 6.33
N SER A 75 -9.21 -11.64 5.84
CA SER A 75 -10.30 -10.93 6.54
C SER A 75 -10.84 -11.67 7.77
N SER A 76 -10.60 -12.99 7.86
CA SER A 76 -10.91 -13.80 9.03
C SER A 76 -9.91 -13.62 10.17
N LEU A 77 -8.68 -13.17 9.87
CA LEU A 77 -7.74 -12.69 10.88
C LEU A 77 -8.15 -11.27 11.25
N SER A 78 -8.22 -10.99 12.55
CA SER A 78 -8.57 -9.70 13.16
C SER A 78 -7.55 -8.57 12.89
N LEU A 79 -7.10 -8.43 11.65
CA LEU A 79 -6.14 -7.43 11.22
C LEU A 79 -6.83 -6.07 11.06
N HIS A 80 -6.05 -5.01 11.28
CA HIS A 80 -6.52 -3.65 11.03
C HIS A 80 -6.93 -3.51 9.55
N PRO A 81 -8.12 -2.96 9.23
CA PRO A 81 -8.65 -2.94 7.86
C PRO A 81 -7.72 -2.24 6.86
N ASN A 82 -6.96 -1.24 7.31
CA ASN A 82 -5.97 -0.55 6.46
C ASN A 82 -4.80 -1.45 6.00
N ILE A 83 -4.45 -2.49 6.76
CA ILE A 83 -3.39 -3.44 6.36
C ILE A 83 -3.88 -4.27 5.18
N ILE A 84 -5.12 -4.78 5.27
CA ILE A 84 -5.77 -5.54 4.21
C ILE A 84 -5.92 -4.64 2.98
N ALA A 85 -6.44 -3.42 3.15
CA ALA A 85 -6.59 -2.43 2.09
C ALA A 85 -5.26 -2.08 1.40
N SER A 86 -4.18 -1.85 2.17
CA SER A 86 -2.84 -1.60 1.62
C SER A 86 -2.33 -2.78 0.79
N GLY A 87 -2.50 -4.00 1.30
CA GLY A 87 -2.19 -5.23 0.57
C GLY A 87 -2.89 -5.27 -0.78
N VAL A 88 -4.15 -4.78 -0.85
CA VAL A 88 -4.95 -4.76 -2.09
C VAL A 88 -4.29 -4.03 -3.24
N PHE A 89 -3.56 -2.97 -2.92
CA PHE A 89 -2.89 -2.17 -3.95
C PHE A 89 -1.42 -2.56 -4.09
N LEU A 90 -0.72 -2.87 -3.00
CA LEU A 90 0.71 -3.19 -3.05
C LEU A 90 1.00 -4.48 -3.83
N ILE A 91 0.27 -5.57 -3.60
CA ILE A 91 0.56 -6.85 -4.27
C ILE A 91 0.42 -6.76 -5.79
N PRO A 92 -0.72 -6.32 -6.36
CA PRO A 92 -0.81 -6.13 -7.80
C PRO A 92 0.15 -5.06 -8.33
N GLY A 93 0.47 -4.01 -7.53
CA GLY A 93 1.49 -3.02 -7.89
C GLY A 93 2.89 -3.64 -8.08
N ILE A 94 3.31 -4.51 -7.15
CA ILE A 94 4.58 -5.27 -7.24
C ILE A 94 4.55 -6.19 -8.46
N ILE A 95 3.45 -6.89 -8.70
CA ILE A 95 3.31 -7.82 -9.82
C ILE A 95 3.41 -7.08 -11.16
N PHE A 96 2.71 -5.96 -11.32
CA PHE A 96 2.84 -5.14 -12.53
C PHE A 96 4.24 -4.56 -12.69
N MET A 97 4.92 -4.23 -11.60
CA MET A 97 6.30 -3.75 -11.67
C MET A 97 7.26 -4.85 -12.16
N ILE A 98 7.11 -6.09 -11.66
CA ILE A 98 7.88 -7.24 -12.13
C ILE A 98 7.59 -7.51 -13.61
N LEU A 99 6.32 -7.48 -14.02
CA LEU A 99 5.90 -7.64 -15.41
C LEU A 99 6.47 -6.53 -16.30
N TYR A 100 6.53 -5.30 -15.83
CA TYR A 100 7.17 -4.20 -16.54
C TYR A 100 8.66 -4.47 -16.72
N GLN A 101 9.37 -4.96 -15.71
CA GLN A 101 10.79 -5.27 -15.85
C GLN A 101 11.04 -6.36 -16.91
N GLN A 102 10.14 -7.33 -17.04
CA GLN A 102 10.23 -8.42 -18.01
C GLN A 102 9.83 -8.02 -19.43
N THR A 103 8.72 -7.30 -19.59
CA THR A 103 8.15 -6.96 -20.92
C THR A 103 8.60 -5.59 -21.44
N LYS A 104 9.04 -4.70 -20.54
CA LYS A 104 9.33 -3.28 -20.79
C LYS A 104 8.19 -2.50 -21.44
N THR A 105 6.96 -3.02 -21.38
CA THR A 105 5.79 -2.35 -21.98
C THR A 105 5.21 -1.31 -21.02
N LEU A 106 4.98 -0.10 -21.53
CA LEU A 106 4.54 1.03 -20.71
C LEU A 106 3.19 0.81 -20.03
N GLY A 107 2.33 -0.02 -20.63
CA GLY A 107 1.02 -0.36 -20.10
C GLY A 107 1.06 -0.99 -18.70
N PHE A 108 2.18 -1.57 -18.27
CA PHE A 108 2.33 -2.09 -16.90
C PHE A 108 2.99 -1.10 -15.94
N LEU A 109 3.84 -0.19 -16.42
CA LEU A 109 4.56 0.75 -15.55
C LEU A 109 3.61 1.75 -14.88
N ILE A 110 2.63 2.23 -15.64
CA ILE A 110 1.66 3.22 -15.18
C ILE A 110 0.85 2.68 -13.99
N PRO A 111 0.10 1.57 -14.12
CA PRO A 111 -0.62 1.01 -13.00
C PRO A 111 0.33 0.55 -11.89
N ALA A 112 1.49 -0.05 -12.20
CA ALA A 112 2.44 -0.47 -11.17
C ALA A 112 2.84 0.68 -10.23
N SER A 113 3.23 1.83 -10.81
CA SER A 113 3.71 2.97 -10.03
C SER A 113 2.60 3.57 -9.17
N ILE A 114 1.39 3.71 -9.72
CA ILE A 114 0.24 4.25 -8.98
C ILE A 114 -0.14 3.32 -7.84
N LEU A 115 -0.29 2.02 -8.10
CA LEU A 115 -0.70 1.05 -7.09
C LEU A 115 0.33 0.90 -5.95
N LEU A 116 1.63 0.92 -6.26
CA LEU A 116 2.69 0.85 -5.25
C LEU A 116 2.65 2.03 -4.28
N TRP A 117 2.61 3.25 -4.81
CA TRP A 117 2.58 4.44 -3.96
C TRP A 117 1.24 4.61 -3.25
N PHE A 118 0.13 4.30 -3.91
CA PHE A 118 -1.19 4.38 -3.28
C PHE A 118 -1.36 3.35 -2.15
N GLY A 119 -0.89 2.11 -2.34
CA GLY A 119 -0.83 1.11 -1.28
C GLY A 119 0.07 1.55 -0.12
N GLY A 120 1.24 2.13 -0.42
CA GLY A 120 2.14 2.72 0.59
C GLY A 120 1.48 3.84 1.40
N PHE A 121 0.66 4.68 0.75
CA PHE A 121 -0.12 5.72 1.44
C PHE A 121 -1.13 5.11 2.42
N ILE A 122 -1.89 4.10 2.01
CA ILE A 122 -2.84 3.41 2.89
C ILE A 122 -2.12 2.74 4.08
N MET A 123 -0.91 2.23 3.86
CA MET A 123 -0.10 1.70 4.94
C MET A 123 0.29 2.77 5.97
N MET A 124 0.62 3.99 5.50
CA MET A 124 0.91 5.12 6.40
C MET A 124 -0.30 5.57 7.21
N THR A 125 -1.54 5.38 6.72
CA THR A 125 -2.75 5.75 7.46
C THR A 125 -3.03 4.86 8.67
N ILE A 126 -2.20 3.84 8.93
CA ILE A 126 -2.23 3.06 10.18
C ILE A 126 -1.83 3.93 11.39
N PHE A 127 -0.98 4.94 11.20
CA PHE A 127 -0.41 5.74 12.30
C PHE A 127 -1.31 6.88 12.82
N SER A 128 -2.65 6.81 12.64
CA SER A 128 -3.62 7.82 13.12
C SER A 128 -3.18 9.28 12.90
N ILE A 129 -2.92 9.61 11.64
CA ILE A 129 -2.44 10.93 11.21
C ILE A 129 -3.62 11.92 11.15
N PRO A 130 -3.45 13.20 11.55
CA PRO A 130 -4.49 14.23 11.37
C PRO A 130 -4.94 14.35 9.91
N GLY A 131 -6.24 14.45 9.66
CA GLY A 131 -6.81 14.44 8.30
C GLY A 131 -6.24 15.48 7.32
N VAL A 132 -5.81 16.65 7.83
CA VAL A 132 -5.17 17.69 7.00
C VAL A 132 -3.79 17.23 6.50
N ILE A 133 -3.00 16.59 7.37
CA ILE A 133 -1.68 16.03 7.03
C ILE A 133 -1.87 14.82 6.11
N GLN A 134 -2.90 14.01 6.37
CA GLN A 134 -3.26 12.87 5.51
C GLN A 134 -3.57 13.31 4.08
N GLY A 135 -4.32 14.41 3.90
CA GLY A 135 -4.57 14.98 2.57
C GLY A 135 -3.28 15.44 1.87
N GLY A 136 -2.37 16.10 2.59
CA GLY A 136 -1.07 16.50 2.05
C GLY A 136 -0.22 15.29 1.64
N LEU A 137 -0.15 14.27 2.49
CA LEU A 137 0.56 13.01 2.21
C LEU A 137 -0.03 12.29 1.00
N PHE A 138 -1.36 12.28 0.83
CA PHE A 138 -1.99 11.68 -0.34
C PHE A 138 -1.45 12.29 -1.65
N PHE A 139 -1.42 13.63 -1.76
CA PHE A 139 -0.88 14.30 -2.93
C PHE A 139 0.61 14.03 -3.13
N VAL A 140 1.39 13.95 -2.04
CA VAL A 140 2.82 13.61 -2.12
C VAL A 140 3.02 12.19 -2.67
N PHE A 141 2.35 11.19 -2.11
CA PHE A 141 2.46 9.80 -2.57
C PHE A 141 2.00 9.64 -4.02
N MET A 142 0.89 10.29 -4.39
CA MET A 142 0.45 10.31 -5.79
C MET A 142 1.45 11.02 -6.71
N GLY A 143 2.04 12.13 -6.29
CA GLY A 143 3.13 12.80 -7.02
C GLY A 143 4.35 11.91 -7.21
N MET A 144 4.75 11.17 -6.16
CA MET A 144 5.84 10.19 -6.20
C MET A 144 5.57 9.05 -7.18
N SER A 145 4.30 8.66 -7.40
CA SER A 145 3.96 7.68 -8.43
C SER A 145 4.35 8.14 -9.84
N PHE A 146 4.13 9.42 -10.16
CA PHE A 146 4.52 10.00 -11.44
C PHE A 146 6.04 10.23 -11.53
N VAL A 147 6.70 10.57 -10.42
CA VAL A 147 8.17 10.63 -10.36
C VAL A 147 8.77 9.25 -10.66
N MET A 148 8.24 8.20 -10.03
CA MET A 148 8.69 6.82 -10.26
C MET A 148 8.48 6.41 -11.72
N MET A 149 7.33 6.76 -12.30
CA MET A 149 7.04 6.55 -13.72
C MET A 149 8.05 7.26 -14.63
N TYR A 150 8.41 8.51 -14.33
CA TYR A 150 9.41 9.27 -15.08
C TYR A 150 10.81 8.66 -14.95
N LEU A 151 11.24 8.31 -13.73
CA LEU A 151 12.58 7.76 -13.49
C LEU A 151 12.79 6.41 -14.19
N ILE A 152 11.78 5.54 -14.15
CA ILE A 152 11.87 4.16 -14.65
C ILE A 152 11.48 4.07 -16.13
N GLY A 153 10.64 4.98 -16.61
CA GLY A 153 10.13 5.03 -17.98
C GLY A 153 10.76 6.10 -18.86
N LYS A 154 11.84 6.77 -18.41
CA LYS A 154 12.42 7.98 -19.03
C LYS A 154 12.59 7.89 -20.55
N GLU A 155 13.12 6.78 -21.04
CA GLU A 155 13.41 6.57 -22.47
C GLU A 155 12.15 6.37 -23.34
N ARG A 156 11.05 5.90 -22.75
CA ARG A 156 9.88 5.44 -23.51
C ARG A 156 8.64 6.31 -23.31
N ILE A 157 8.45 6.90 -22.12
CA ILE A 157 7.32 7.78 -21.79
C ILE A 157 7.63 9.25 -22.08
N GLY A 158 8.92 9.63 -22.09
CA GLY A 158 9.33 11.02 -22.21
C GLY A 158 9.04 11.84 -20.95
N LYS A 159 8.92 13.16 -21.12
CA LYS A 159 8.86 14.13 -20.00
C LYS A 159 7.45 14.39 -19.47
N TRP A 160 6.41 13.83 -20.09
CA TRP A 160 5.02 14.14 -19.74
C TRP A 160 4.67 13.90 -18.26
N PRO A 161 5.09 12.82 -17.57
CA PRO A 161 4.77 12.58 -16.16
C PRO A 161 5.38 13.61 -15.20
N PHE A 162 6.39 14.36 -15.65
CA PHE A 162 7.05 15.34 -14.82
C PHE A 162 6.12 16.50 -14.43
N VAL A 163 5.28 16.95 -15.38
CA VAL A 163 4.33 18.05 -15.14
C VAL A 163 3.32 17.71 -14.03
N PRO A 164 2.56 16.60 -14.10
CA PRO A 164 1.67 16.23 -13.01
C PRO A 164 2.44 15.92 -11.73
N ALA A 165 3.61 15.27 -11.79
CA ALA A 165 4.43 15.04 -10.60
C ALA A 165 4.75 16.34 -9.85
N SER A 166 5.23 17.37 -10.56
CA SER A 166 5.55 18.67 -9.97
C SER A 166 4.33 19.36 -9.36
N ILE A 167 3.18 19.32 -10.06
CA ILE A 167 1.94 19.92 -9.57
C ILE A 167 1.48 19.22 -8.29
N LEU A 168 1.38 17.89 -8.30
CA LEU A 168 0.95 17.10 -7.14
C LEU A 168 1.90 17.25 -5.94
N LEU A 169 3.21 17.20 -6.17
CA LEU A 169 4.19 17.42 -5.10
C LEU A 169 4.14 18.85 -4.57
N GLY A 170 3.94 19.84 -5.44
CA GLY A 170 3.77 21.24 -5.04
C GLY A 170 2.54 21.42 -4.15
N PHE A 171 1.38 20.89 -4.55
CA PHE A 171 0.16 20.92 -3.75
C PHE A 171 0.32 20.19 -2.41
N GLY A 172 0.86 18.97 -2.43
CA GLY A 172 1.13 18.19 -1.22
C GLY A 172 2.06 18.94 -0.26
N GLY A 173 3.12 19.55 -0.80
CA GLY A 173 4.04 20.40 -0.04
C GLY A 173 3.32 21.58 0.62
N VAL A 174 2.58 22.38 -0.15
CA VAL A 174 1.85 23.54 0.38
C VAL A 174 0.88 23.15 1.49
N ILE A 175 0.14 22.05 1.34
CA ILE A 175 -0.79 21.55 2.36
C ILE A 175 -0.04 21.14 3.64
N LEU A 176 1.09 20.44 3.51
CA LEU A 176 1.90 20.02 4.65
C LEU A 176 2.55 21.21 5.37
N LEU A 177 3.10 22.18 4.63
CA LEU A 177 3.64 23.43 5.21
C LEU A 177 2.55 24.25 5.91
N THR A 178 1.35 24.35 5.31
CA THR A 178 0.23 25.07 5.94
C THR A 178 -0.24 24.37 7.21
N SER A 179 -0.21 23.03 7.23
CA SER A 179 -0.58 22.23 8.41
C SER A 179 0.40 22.44 9.57
N SER A 180 1.70 22.46 9.30
CA SER A 180 2.72 22.71 10.32
C SER A 180 2.64 24.15 10.86
N LEU A 181 2.38 25.13 9.99
CA LEU A 181 2.12 26.52 10.40
C LEU A 181 0.87 26.64 11.26
N ARG A 182 -0.21 25.93 10.95
CA ARG A 182 -1.45 25.96 11.75
C ARG A 182 -1.25 25.34 13.13
N ILE A 183 -0.41 24.31 13.24
CA ILE A 183 0.01 23.71 14.53
C ILE A 183 0.86 24.71 15.33
N ALA A 184 1.79 25.40 14.69
CA ALA A 184 2.59 26.46 15.32
C ALA A 184 1.74 27.64 15.80
N ILE A 185 0.78 28.11 14.99
CA ILE A 185 -0.16 29.18 15.34
C ILE A 185 -1.12 28.75 16.46
N LYS A 186 -1.49 27.46 16.54
CA LYS A 186 -2.34 26.93 17.63
C LYS A 186 -1.59 26.77 18.96
N LEU A 187 -0.27 26.57 18.92
CA LEU A 187 0.60 26.53 20.11
C LEU A 187 1.02 27.93 20.58
N PHE A 188 1.08 28.90 19.68
CA PHE A 188 1.43 30.30 19.96
C PHE A 188 0.63 30.93 21.14
N PRO A 189 -0.72 30.80 21.22
CA PRO A 189 -1.50 31.33 22.33
C PRO A 189 -1.35 30.56 23.65
N ILE A 190 -0.69 29.40 23.67
CA ILE A 190 -0.34 28.67 24.91
C ILE A 190 1.06 29.06 25.39
N ILE A 191 2.01 29.24 24.47
CA ILE A 191 3.40 29.58 24.79
C ILE A 191 3.51 30.99 25.38
N ILE A 192 2.78 31.97 24.83
CA ILE A 192 2.82 33.35 25.31
C ILE A 192 2.39 33.46 26.78
N PRO A 193 1.21 32.95 27.21
CA PRO A 193 0.81 32.98 28.63
C PRO A 193 1.79 32.27 29.54
N THR A 194 2.31 31.10 29.17
CA THR A 194 3.23 30.34 30.02
C THR A 194 4.56 31.08 30.23
N VAL A 195 5.10 31.71 29.19
CA VAL A 195 6.29 32.56 29.28
C VAL A 195 6.02 33.81 30.11
N LEU A 196 4.85 34.45 29.93
CA LEU A 196 4.44 35.62 30.73
C LEU A 196 4.30 35.27 32.23
N ILE A 197 3.71 34.11 32.55
CA ILE A 197 3.59 33.59 33.91
C ILE A 197 4.99 33.32 34.48
N GLY A 198 5.88 32.70 33.71
CA GLY A 198 7.27 32.45 34.12
C GLY A 198 8.05 33.74 34.42
N ILE A 199 7.94 34.74 33.55
CA ILE A 199 8.57 36.06 33.74
C ILE A 199 7.97 36.77 34.97
N GLY A 200 6.65 36.73 35.15
CA GLY A 200 5.98 37.31 36.31
C GLY A 200 6.45 36.70 37.63
N ILE A 201 6.55 35.37 37.70
CA ILE A 201 7.08 34.66 38.88
C ILE A 201 8.54 35.05 39.14
N TYR A 202 9.37 35.12 38.10
CA TYR A 202 10.78 35.49 38.22
C TYR A 202 10.96 36.91 38.80
N ILE A 203 10.15 37.88 38.37
CA ILE A 203 10.18 39.26 38.87
C ILE A 203 9.82 39.29 40.37
N ILE A 204 8.78 38.57 40.79
CA ILE A 204 8.35 38.52 42.20
C ILE A 204 9.45 37.93 43.09
N PHE A 205 10.08 36.84 42.67
CA PHE A 205 11.17 36.22 43.42
C PHE A 205 12.43 37.08 43.48
N ARG A 206 12.73 37.82 42.41
CA ARG A 206 13.87 38.74 42.38
C ARG A 206 13.66 39.93 43.32
N ASN A 207 12.44 40.47 43.38
CA ASN A 207 12.13 41.64 44.20
C ASN A 207 12.11 41.32 45.71
N ARG A 208 11.70 40.09 46.09
CA ARG A 208 11.77 39.63 47.49
C ARG A 208 13.18 39.38 48.02
N LYS A 209 14.19 39.27 47.15
CA LYS A 209 15.60 39.11 47.55
C LYS A 209 16.34 40.44 47.77
N GLN A 210 15.71 41.57 47.46
CA GLN A 210 16.30 42.91 47.59
C GLN A 210 15.70 43.73 48.75
N GLN A 211 14.69 43.19 49.45
CA GLN A 211 14.23 43.65 50.76
C GLN A 211 14.84 42.78 51.86
#